data_AF-A0A3P1CVL2-F1
#
_entry.id   AF-A0A3P1CVL2-F1
#
_cell.length_a   1.000
_cell.length_b   1.000
_cell.length_c   1.000
_cell.angle_alpha   90.00
_cell.angle_beta   90.00
_cell.angle_gamma   90.00
#
_symmetry.space_group_name_H-M   'P 1'
#
loop_
_entity.id
_entity.type
_entity.pdbx_description
1 polymer ?
#
loop_
_entity_poly.entity_id
_entity_poly.type
_entity_poly.pdbx_seq_one_letter_code
_entity_poly.pdbx_strand_id
1 'polypeptide(L)'
;MEDPQLDSIFHLAFPGQNLKLVSNEIVKPTYKIMVQGKSIPVVDYDSTTNEIRFFYPGRFFGSVMMFKKHKEQEVDLYLLFRGAGLTADFKIIKTDDQWQVINRVFGKV
;
A
#
# COMPACT_ATOMS: atom_id res chain seq x y z
N MET A 1 -12.71 -4.50 6.16
CA MET A 1 -13.20 -4.81 4.81
C MET A 1 -12.28 -5.86 4.24
N GLU A 2 -12.68 -7.12 4.40
CA GLU A 2 -11.91 -8.30 4.04
C GLU A 2 -12.26 -8.64 2.59
N ASP A 3 -11.31 -8.43 1.69
CA ASP A 3 -11.38 -9.00 0.34
C ASP A 3 -10.69 -10.37 0.43
N PRO A 4 -11.44 -11.48 0.43
CA PRO A 4 -10.88 -12.80 0.72
C PRO A 4 -9.82 -13.22 -0.31
N GLN A 5 -9.89 -12.70 -1.55
CA GLN A 5 -8.90 -13.01 -2.58
C GLN A 5 -7.60 -12.26 -2.32
N LEU A 6 -7.69 -10.99 -1.95
CA LEU A 6 -6.53 -10.18 -1.62
C LEU A 6 -5.86 -10.65 -0.33
N ASP A 7 -6.66 -10.91 0.71
CA ASP A 7 -6.19 -11.47 1.96
C ASP A 7 -5.58 -12.85 1.74
N SER A 8 -6.14 -13.68 0.86
CA SER A 8 -5.57 -14.99 0.51
C SER A 8 -4.22 -14.85 -0.20
N ILE A 9 -4.09 -13.95 -1.19
CA ILE A 9 -2.83 -13.70 -1.88
C ILE A 9 -1.77 -13.15 -0.93
N PHE A 10 -2.13 -12.22 -0.04
CA PHE A 10 -1.21 -11.68 0.96
C PHE A 10 -0.85 -12.69 2.06
N HIS A 11 -1.80 -13.50 2.54
CA HIS A 11 -1.54 -14.55 3.53
C HIS A 11 -0.68 -15.68 2.96
N LEU A 12 -0.93 -16.09 1.70
CA LEU A 12 -0.14 -17.11 1.02
C LEU A 12 1.30 -16.65 0.79
N ALA A 13 1.47 -15.38 0.41
CA ALA A 13 2.79 -14.84 0.13
C ALA A 13 3.55 -14.42 1.41
N PHE A 14 2.85 -13.99 2.48
CA PHE A 14 3.45 -13.40 3.69
C PHE A 14 2.83 -13.90 5.01
N PRO A 15 2.90 -15.20 5.31
CA PRO A 15 2.36 -15.72 6.56
C PRO A 15 3.09 -15.10 7.77
N GLY A 16 2.32 -14.48 8.68
CA GLY A 16 2.81 -13.97 9.96
C GLY A 16 3.56 -12.64 9.94
N GLN A 17 3.66 -11.96 8.78
CA GLN A 17 4.32 -10.64 8.73
C GLN A 17 3.33 -9.51 9.01
N ASN A 18 3.74 -8.59 9.88
CA ASN A 18 2.94 -7.40 10.19
C ASN A 18 3.12 -6.34 9.11
N LEU A 19 2.01 -5.74 8.67
CA LEU A 19 2.01 -4.59 7.78
C LEU A 19 2.75 -3.41 8.45
N LYS A 20 3.57 -2.70 7.68
CA LYS A 20 4.29 -1.48 8.09
C LYS A 20 4.24 -0.44 6.99
N LEU A 21 4.28 0.83 7.36
CA LEU A 21 4.34 1.96 6.43
C LEU A 21 5.73 2.57 6.46
N VAL A 22 6.22 2.96 5.29
CA VAL A 22 7.51 3.64 5.16
C VAL A 22 7.26 5.15 5.22
N SER A 23 8.00 5.86 6.06
CA SER A 23 7.92 7.31 6.18
C SER A 23 8.41 7.99 4.88
N ASN A 24 7.76 9.09 4.50
CA ASN A 24 8.15 9.92 3.36
C ASN A 24 7.64 11.37 3.53
N GLU A 25 7.66 12.16 2.46
CA GLU A 25 7.18 13.55 2.49
C GLU A 25 5.70 13.68 2.90
N ILE A 26 4.91 12.62 2.71
CA ILE A 26 3.46 12.57 2.97
C ILE A 26 3.16 11.79 4.25
N VAL A 27 3.79 10.64 4.45
CA VAL A 27 3.60 9.74 5.60
C VAL A 27 4.62 10.09 6.68
N LYS A 28 4.18 10.78 7.73
CA LYS A 28 5.06 11.21 8.82
C LYS A 28 5.23 10.11 9.88
N PRO A 29 6.42 9.93 10.47
CA PRO A 29 6.66 8.94 11.53
C PRO A 29 5.74 9.08 12.74
N THR A 30 5.21 10.28 12.96
CA THR A 30 4.33 10.62 14.09
C THR A 30 2.88 10.18 13.87
N TYR A 31 2.51 9.71 12.67
CA TYR A 31 1.15 9.28 12.40
C TYR A 31 0.81 8.00 13.16
N LYS A 32 -0.35 8.02 13.83
CA LYS A 32 -0.92 6.86 14.49
C LYS A 32 -1.92 6.20 13.55
N ILE A 33 -1.46 5.23 12.79
CA ILE A 33 -2.28 4.51 11.80
C ILE A 33 -2.73 3.19 12.39
N MET A 34 -4.02 2.89 12.27
CA MET A 34 -4.63 1.65 12.72
C MET A 34 -5.34 0.97 11.56
N VAL A 35 -5.10 -0.34 11.39
CA VAL A 35 -5.79 -1.18 10.41
C VAL A 35 -6.33 -2.39 11.15
N GLN A 36 -7.65 -2.61 11.07
CA GLN A 36 -8.34 -3.72 11.77
C GLN A 36 -8.03 -3.75 13.29
N GLY A 37 -7.97 -2.59 13.93
CA GLY A 37 -7.66 -2.48 15.37
C GLY A 37 -6.19 -2.75 15.74
N LYS A 38 -5.32 -3.06 14.77
CA LYS A 38 -3.88 -3.20 14.97
C LYS A 38 -3.16 -1.92 14.59
N SER A 39 -2.22 -1.49 15.43
CA SER A 39 -1.36 -0.35 15.11
C SER A 39 -0.37 -0.74 14.01
N ILE A 40 -0.30 0.10 12.97
CA ILE A 40 0.63 -0.07 11.87
C ILE A 40 1.84 0.83 12.13
N PRO A 41 3.04 0.27 12.33
CA PRO A 41 4.23 1.07 12.56
C PRO A 41 4.59 1.86 11.30
N VAL A 42 4.86 3.15 11.47
CA VAL A 42 5.53 3.98 10.47
C VAL A 42 7.03 3.89 10.75
N VAL A 43 7.80 3.38 9.81
CA VAL A 43 9.25 3.17 9.93
C VAL A 43 9.98 4.08 8.97
N ASP A 44 11.16 4.54 9.35
CA ASP A 44 11.99 5.33 8.44
C ASP A 44 12.54 4.47 7.30
N TYR A 45 12.60 5.09 6.12
CA TYR A 45 13.23 4.46 4.96
C TYR A 45 14.74 4.41 5.18
N ASP A 46 15.29 3.22 5.44
CA ASP A 46 16.73 3.01 5.53
C ASP A 46 17.34 2.95 4.11
N SER A 47 17.82 4.10 3.64
CA SER A 47 18.45 4.24 2.32
C SER A 47 19.80 3.56 2.19
N THR A 48 20.36 2.93 3.23
CA THR A 48 21.47 1.96 3.06
C THR A 48 21.04 0.73 2.24
N THR A 49 19.74 0.60 1.99
CA THR A 49 19.12 -0.39 1.09
C THR A 49 18.58 0.21 -0.21
N ASN A 50 19.06 1.40 -0.63
CA ASN A 50 18.78 1.94 -1.97
C ASN A 50 19.29 1.03 -3.11
N GLU A 51 20.08 0.03 -2.78
CA GLU A 51 20.21 -1.17 -3.58
C GLU A 51 19.07 -2.15 -3.29
N ILE A 52 17.84 -1.76 -3.67
CA ILE A 52 16.87 -2.73 -4.20
C ILE A 52 17.38 -3.13 -5.60
N ARG A 53 18.65 -3.55 -5.66
CA ARG A 53 19.23 -4.22 -6.80
C ARG A 53 18.42 -5.48 -6.98
N PHE A 54 18.22 -5.84 -8.25
CA PHE A 54 17.62 -7.07 -8.79
C PHE A 54 18.02 -8.40 -8.10
N PHE A 55 18.87 -8.39 -7.08
CA PHE A 55 19.52 -9.52 -6.43
C PHE A 55 19.08 -9.80 -4.98
N TYR A 56 18.12 -9.06 -4.41
CA TYR A 56 17.53 -9.40 -3.11
C TYR A 56 16.18 -10.11 -3.28
N PRO A 57 16.13 -11.46 -3.29
CA PRO A 57 14.88 -12.18 -3.23
C PRO A 57 14.21 -11.91 -1.86
N GLY A 58 12.94 -11.52 -1.87
CA GLY A 58 12.09 -11.64 -0.68
C GLY A 58 11.72 -10.37 0.09
N ARG A 59 11.92 -9.16 -0.45
CA ARG A 59 11.34 -7.94 0.16
C ARG A 59 10.12 -7.48 -0.62
N PHE A 60 8.96 -7.75 -0.06
CA PHE A 60 7.67 -7.41 -0.64
C PHE A 60 7.19 -6.07 -0.09
N PHE A 61 6.91 -5.14 -0.99
CA PHE A 61 6.41 -3.81 -0.64
C PHE A 61 5.54 -3.26 -1.78
N GLY A 62 4.54 -2.48 -1.42
CA GLY A 62 3.74 -1.71 -2.38
C GLY A 62 4.47 -0.41 -2.72
N SER A 63 4.59 -0.10 -4.01
CA SER A 63 5.02 1.20 -4.50
C SER A 63 3.83 1.94 -5.07
N VAL A 64 3.60 3.18 -4.62
CA VAL A 64 2.66 4.10 -5.27
C VAL A 64 3.30 4.55 -6.57
N MET A 65 2.79 4.03 -7.68
CA MET A 65 3.29 4.32 -9.02
C MET A 65 2.61 5.55 -9.61
N MET A 66 1.35 5.81 -9.23
CA MET A 66 0.62 7.01 -9.59
C MET A 66 -0.30 7.41 -8.44
N PHE A 67 -0.34 8.70 -8.14
CA PHE A 67 -1.33 9.33 -7.29
C PHE A 67 -1.86 10.56 -8.02
N LYS A 68 -3.12 10.53 -8.43
CA LYS A 68 -3.74 11.63 -9.18
C LYS A 68 -4.99 12.09 -8.46
N LYS A 69 -4.95 13.33 -7.96
CA LYS A 69 -6.13 14.01 -7.44
C LYS A 69 -6.86 14.72 -8.59
N HIS A 70 -8.12 14.39 -8.85
CA HIS A 70 -8.91 15.01 -9.92
C HIS A 70 -9.68 16.25 -9.44
N LYS A 71 -10.38 16.11 -8.31
CA LYS A 71 -11.13 17.17 -7.62
C LYS A 71 -10.82 17.11 -6.12
N GLU A 72 -11.35 18.04 -5.31
CA GLU A 72 -11.12 18.02 -3.85
C GLU A 72 -11.50 16.69 -3.19
N GLN A 73 -12.40 15.94 -3.81
CA GLN A 73 -13.00 14.73 -3.27
C GLN A 73 -12.72 13.48 -4.10
N GLU A 74 -11.84 13.50 -5.11
CA GLU A 74 -11.59 12.31 -5.95
C GLU A 74 -10.10 12.09 -6.20
N VAL A 75 -9.65 10.85 -5.98
CA VAL A 75 -8.27 10.40 -6.11
C VAL A 75 -8.22 9.06 -6.84
N ASP A 76 -7.36 8.99 -7.85
CA ASP A 76 -6.90 7.73 -8.45
C ASP A 76 -5.52 7.36 -7.88
N LEU A 77 -5.37 6.11 -7.47
CA LEU A 77 -4.14 5.54 -6.93
C LEU A 77 -3.77 4.28 -7.69
N TYR A 78 -2.57 4.22 -8.25
CA TYR A 78 -1.99 3.02 -8.86
C TYR A 78 -0.87 2.47 -7.98
N LEU A 79 -1.00 1.21 -7.59
CA LEU A 79 -0.06 0.49 -6.74
C LEU A 79 0.58 -0.67 -7.50
N LEU A 80 1.90 -0.81 -7.36
CA LEU A 80 2.65 -1.98 -7.80
C LEU A 80 3.19 -2.73 -6.57
N PHE A 81 2.80 -3.98 -6.41
CA PHE A 81 3.31 -4.86 -5.37
C PHE A 81 4.57 -5.57 -5.86
N ARG A 82 5.73 -5.07 -5.43
CA ARG A 82 7.04 -5.65 -5.72
C ARG A 82 7.16 -7.01 -5.02
N GLY A 83 7.77 -7.97 -5.72
CA GLY A 83 7.93 -9.36 -5.26
C GLY A 83 6.80 -10.30 -5.69
N ALA A 84 5.57 -9.82 -5.89
CA ALA A 84 4.43 -10.63 -6.35
C ALA A 84 4.05 -10.41 -7.83
N GLY A 85 4.54 -9.31 -8.44
CA GLY A 85 4.18 -8.96 -9.83
C GLY A 85 2.70 -8.59 -9.96
N LEU A 86 2.11 -8.01 -8.91
CA LEU A 86 0.70 -7.64 -8.89
C LEU A 86 0.53 -6.13 -8.90
N THR A 87 -0.55 -5.65 -9.50
CA THR A 87 -0.92 -4.24 -9.50
C THR A 87 -2.32 -4.05 -8.97
N ALA A 88 -2.60 -2.87 -8.44
CA ALA A 88 -3.93 -2.47 -8.03
C ALA A 88 -4.20 -1.00 -8.37
N ASP A 89 -5.34 -0.77 -8.99
CA ASP A 89 -5.83 0.54 -9.39
C ASP A 89 -7.02 0.85 -8.49
N PHE A 90 -6.95 1.92 -7.72
CA PHE A 90 -8.02 2.35 -6.83
C PHE A 90 -8.59 3.69 -7.30
N LYS A 91 -9.92 3.78 -7.32
CA LYS A 91 -10.62 5.06 -7.33
C LYS A 91 -11.20 5.32 -5.96
N ILE A 92 -10.88 6.48 -5.40
CA ILE A 92 -11.19 6.85 -4.03
C ILE A 92 -11.92 8.19 -4.05
N ILE A 93 -13.07 8.25 -3.38
CA ILE A 93 -13.87 9.46 -3.21
C ILE A 93 -13.91 9.87 -1.73
N LYS A 94 -13.99 11.17 -1.46
CA LYS A 94 -14.24 11.72 -0.12
C LYS A 94 -15.75 11.95 0.07
N THR A 95 -16.35 11.29 1.06
CA THR A 95 -17.76 11.42 1.43
C THR A 95 -17.85 11.63 2.94
N ASP A 96 -18.58 12.65 3.40
CA ASP A 96 -18.72 13.00 4.84
C ASP A 96 -17.39 13.09 5.59
N ASP A 97 -16.43 13.78 4.98
CA ASP A 97 -15.04 13.90 5.44
C ASP A 97 -14.21 12.61 5.52
N GLN A 98 -14.73 11.50 5.01
CA GLN A 98 -14.04 10.20 4.98
C GLN A 98 -13.67 9.80 3.56
N TRP A 99 -12.46 9.28 3.37
CA TRP A 99 -12.04 8.71 2.09
C TRP A 99 -12.53 7.26 1.98
N GLN A 100 -13.22 6.95 0.89
CA GLN A 100 -13.80 5.64 0.60
C GLN A 100 -13.38 5.16 -0.79
N VAL A 101 -12.99 3.89 -0.89
CA VAL A 101 -12.69 3.25 -2.17
C VAL A 101 -14.00 2.91 -2.88
N ILE A 102 -14.22 3.44 -4.07
CA ILE A 102 -15.41 3.16 -4.89
C ILE A 102 -15.13 2.24 -6.06
N ASN A 103 -13.88 2.13 -6.50
CA ASN A 103 -13.50 1.14 -7.49
C ASN A 103 -12.11 0.59 -7.19
N ARG A 104 -11.93 -0.69 -7.50
CA ARG A 104 -10.65 -1.39 -7.41
C ARG A 104 -10.50 -2.34 -8.58
N VAL A 105 -9.37 -2.29 -9.28
CA VAL A 105 -9.03 -3.21 -10.37
C VAL A 105 -7.67 -3.82 -10.04
N PHE A 106 -7.59 -5.15 -10.10
CA PHE A 106 -6.33 -5.87 -9.88
C PHE A 106 -5.77 -6.35 -11.21
N GLY A 107 -4.44 -6.27 -11.33
CA GLY A 107 -3.71 -6.70 -12.50
C GLY A 107 -2.48 -7.53 -12.13
N LYS A 108 -1.89 -8.16 -13.14
CA LYS A 108 -0.62 -8.88 -13.05
C LYS A 108 0.34 -8.31 -14.10
N VAL A 109 1.60 -8.16 -13.72
CA VAL A 109 2.71 -7.70 -14.57
C VAL A 109 3.57 -8.88 -14.98
#